data_AF-A0A2A8VBJ3-F1
#
_entry.id   AF-A0A2A8VBJ3-F1
#
_cell.length_a   1.000
_cell.length_b   1.000
_cell.length_c   1.000
_cell.angle_alpha   90.00
_cell.angle_beta   90.00
_cell.angle_gamma   90.00
#
_symmetry.space_group_name_H-M   'P 1'
#
loop_
_entity.id
_entity.type
_entity.pdbx_description
1 polymer ?
#
loop_
_entity_poly.entity_id
_entity_poly.type
_entity_poly.pdbx_seq_one_letter_code
_entity_poly.pdbx_strand_id
1 'polypeptide(L)'
;MRHFKNEKGYALVTVLLIMVVFMVISLSFMSQSFTSVKQNKVVEKNNQSVALAEMGVSFYQLAVRNAYLSNQENIVSRVKEMMAADRRNRIEKSQDYYTGRVVSLMTQAMRTSLESEQTSLTIEDRENTSYSIQAVNISSQGNDIIISFTSLGTQENETSTLSAEMTIPIKDVGLTEGGGESDTSTTYSLPDFTHIKKPSDLAGKCKNPPLIYDSCSEILVDGSASFSQNHNQLENKLIYTTGALQLTGNANNMSHTQIHTEGSMSLGKNMNGAEDIFLEVKGALSVGGQLRMDRSNVQVGGSMSVDGHLEVEDQSFVYVGGSAGISKHLSISANSKMCVGGDLNADQLDIDGKLYVKGSVNGKIKSGEPVKVNQTDFEKYCGTLDSSKDLSIKWGEIKNNIEYSY
;
A
#
# COMPACT_ATOMS: atom_id res chain seq x y z
N MET A 1 40.38 -95.75 -62.40
CA MET A 1 40.84 -94.36 -62.58
C MET A 1 40.06 -93.47 -61.62
N ARG A 2 40.70 -92.90 -60.60
CA ARG A 2 40.07 -91.93 -59.68
C ARG A 2 40.23 -90.53 -60.28
N HIS A 3 39.16 -90.00 -60.86
CA HIS A 3 39.09 -88.61 -61.27
C HIS A 3 38.89 -87.73 -60.03
N PHE A 4 39.93 -87.03 -59.60
CA PHE A 4 39.77 -85.90 -58.69
C PHE A 4 39.10 -84.77 -59.46
N LYS A 5 37.78 -84.58 -59.28
CA LYS A 5 37.05 -83.43 -59.79
C LYS A 5 37.58 -82.17 -59.10
N ASN A 6 38.11 -81.25 -59.90
CA ASN A 6 38.69 -80.00 -59.44
C ASN A 6 37.56 -78.99 -59.13
N GLU A 7 36.91 -79.16 -57.96
CA GLU A 7 35.82 -78.30 -57.45
C GLU A 7 36.32 -76.91 -56.97
N LYS A 8 37.63 -76.62 -57.08
CA LYS A 8 38.27 -75.42 -56.52
C LYS A 8 37.75 -74.10 -57.10
N GLY A 9 37.27 -74.10 -58.35
CA GLY A 9 36.74 -72.89 -59.00
C GLY A 9 35.34 -72.49 -58.53
N TYR A 10 34.44 -73.45 -58.34
CA TYR A 10 33.06 -73.19 -57.89
C TYR A 10 33.01 -72.74 -56.42
N ALA A 11 33.88 -73.28 -55.56
CA ALA A 11 34.01 -72.83 -54.18
C ALA A 11 34.46 -71.36 -54.09
N LEU A 12 35.39 -70.93 -54.95
CA LEU A 12 35.84 -69.54 -54.97
C LEU A 12 34.72 -68.58 -55.40
N VAL A 13 33.99 -68.92 -56.46
CA VAL A 13 32.90 -68.07 -56.97
C VAL A 13 31.74 -67.99 -55.98
N THR A 14 31.38 -69.11 -55.35
CA THR A 14 30.32 -69.12 -54.33
C THR A 14 30.70 -68.31 -53.10
N VAL A 15 31.93 -68.43 -52.59
CA VAL A 15 32.42 -67.62 -51.46
C VAL A 15 32.45 -66.13 -51.82
N LEU A 16 32.91 -65.78 -53.03
CA LEU A 16 32.96 -64.39 -53.48
C LEU A 16 31.56 -63.80 -53.65
N LEU A 17 30.62 -64.55 -54.20
CA LEU A 17 29.21 -64.15 -54.31
C LEU A 17 28.57 -63.96 -52.93
N ILE A 18 28.84 -64.88 -52.00
CA ILE A 18 28.38 -64.76 -50.62
C ILE A 18 28.96 -63.49 -49.95
N MET A 19 30.26 -63.21 -50.13
CA MET A 19 30.89 -61.99 -49.61
C MET A 19 30.25 -60.72 -50.19
N VAL A 20 29.97 -60.67 -51.49
CA VAL A 20 29.32 -59.52 -52.14
C VAL A 20 27.90 -59.32 -51.62
N VAL A 21 27.11 -60.39 -51.49
CA VAL A 21 25.75 -60.31 -50.94
C VAL A 21 25.78 -59.78 -49.50
N PHE A 22 26.66 -60.30 -48.65
CA PHE A 22 26.81 -59.81 -47.28
C PHE A 22 27.28 -58.35 -47.23
N MET A 23 28.16 -57.92 -48.14
CA MET A 23 28.62 -56.53 -48.22
C MET A 23 27.49 -55.57 -48.61
N VAL A 24 26.67 -55.93 -49.61
CA VAL A 24 25.52 -55.11 -50.04
C VAL A 24 24.50 -54.97 -48.92
N ILE A 25 24.19 -56.07 -48.22
CA ILE A 25 23.28 -56.07 -47.08
C ILE A 25 23.85 -55.21 -45.95
N SER A 26 25.14 -55.36 -45.61
CA SER A 26 25.79 -54.59 -44.55
C SER A 26 25.81 -53.10 -44.85
N LEU A 27 26.13 -52.70 -46.09
CA LEU A 27 26.10 -51.30 -46.53
C LEU A 27 24.68 -50.72 -46.48
N SER A 28 23.67 -51.51 -46.84
CA SER A 28 22.26 -51.09 -46.76
C SER A 28 21.86 -50.78 -45.31
N PHE A 29 22.17 -51.68 -44.37
CA PHE A 29 21.91 -51.45 -42.94
C PHE A 29 22.68 -50.26 -42.39
N MET A 30 23.95 -50.08 -42.79
CA MET A 30 24.77 -48.96 -42.34
C MET A 30 24.23 -47.62 -42.87
N SER A 31 23.77 -47.57 -44.12
CA SER A 31 23.15 -46.40 -44.74
C SER A 31 21.83 -46.00 -44.04
N GLN A 32 20.98 -46.99 -43.74
CA GLN A 32 19.75 -46.76 -42.97
C GLN A 32 20.07 -46.24 -41.57
N SER A 33 21.04 -46.85 -40.88
CA SER A 33 21.45 -46.44 -39.52
C SER A 33 21.98 -45.01 -39.48
N PHE A 34 22.83 -44.60 -40.43
CA PHE A 34 23.30 -43.22 -40.50
C PHE A 34 22.19 -42.22 -40.81
N THR A 35 21.21 -42.61 -41.61
CA THR A 35 20.04 -41.76 -41.91
C THR A 35 19.22 -41.55 -40.65
N SER A 36 18.93 -42.61 -39.89
CA SER A 36 18.23 -42.51 -38.60
C SER A 36 18.99 -41.67 -37.58
N VAL A 37 20.31 -41.82 -37.47
CA VAL A 37 21.13 -41.00 -36.55
C VAL A 37 21.09 -39.51 -36.93
N LYS A 38 21.16 -39.18 -38.23
CA LYS A 38 21.06 -37.78 -38.69
C LYS A 38 19.67 -37.19 -38.41
N GLN A 39 18.61 -37.95 -38.69
CA GLN A 39 17.24 -37.52 -38.40
C GLN A 39 17.02 -37.30 -36.90
N ASN A 40 17.47 -38.24 -36.06
CA ASN A 40 17.38 -38.10 -34.62
C ASN A 40 18.14 -36.87 -34.12
N LYS A 41 19.33 -36.59 -34.65
CA LYS A 41 20.09 -35.39 -34.28
C LYS A 41 19.39 -34.09 -34.67
N VAL A 42 18.73 -34.04 -35.83
CA VAL A 42 17.94 -32.86 -36.24
C VAL A 42 16.72 -32.69 -35.35
N VAL A 43 15.98 -33.77 -35.07
CA VAL A 43 14.82 -33.75 -34.17
C VAL A 43 15.22 -33.33 -32.76
N GLU A 44 16.32 -33.88 -32.24
CA GLU A 44 16.85 -33.52 -30.92
C GLU A 44 17.24 -32.04 -30.85
N LYS A 45 17.93 -31.51 -31.86
CA LYS A 45 18.27 -30.09 -31.92
C LYS A 45 17.05 -29.19 -31.97
N ASN A 46 16.07 -29.53 -32.81
CA ASN A 46 14.82 -28.77 -32.90
C ASN A 46 14.07 -28.80 -31.56
N ASN A 47 14.02 -29.97 -30.89
CA ASN A 47 13.42 -30.07 -29.57
C ASN A 47 14.19 -29.24 -28.53
N GLN A 48 15.51 -29.21 -28.60
CA GLN A 48 16.35 -28.40 -27.71
C GLN A 48 16.19 -26.90 -27.98
N SER A 49 16.12 -26.44 -29.22
CA SER A 49 15.88 -25.03 -29.56
C SER A 49 14.48 -24.58 -29.12
N VAL A 50 13.46 -25.44 -29.24
CA VAL A 50 12.13 -25.17 -28.66
C VAL A 50 12.21 -25.07 -27.14
N ALA A 51 12.86 -26.02 -26.46
CA ALA A 51 13.00 -25.99 -25.01
C ALA A 51 13.75 -24.73 -24.51
N LEU A 52 14.72 -24.23 -25.27
CA LEU A 52 15.41 -22.97 -24.98
C LEU A 52 14.50 -21.75 -25.14
N ALA A 53 13.65 -21.73 -26.16
CA ALA A 53 12.65 -20.67 -26.32
C ALA A 53 11.62 -20.70 -25.16
N GLU A 54 11.18 -21.88 -24.73
CA GLU A 54 10.29 -22.03 -23.56
C GLU A 54 10.98 -21.57 -22.26
N MET A 55 12.28 -21.82 -22.12
CA MET A 55 13.08 -21.29 -21.02
C MET A 55 13.13 -19.76 -21.05
N GLY A 56 13.28 -19.15 -22.22
CA GLY A 56 13.23 -17.70 -22.38
C GLY A 56 11.88 -17.09 -21.98
N VAL A 57 10.76 -17.71 -22.38
CA VAL A 57 9.43 -17.30 -21.94
C VAL A 57 9.30 -17.37 -20.42
N SER A 58 9.78 -18.45 -19.80
CA SER A 58 9.74 -18.65 -18.35
C SER A 58 10.61 -17.63 -17.60
N PHE A 59 11.81 -17.34 -18.11
CA PHE A 59 12.70 -16.31 -17.59
C PHE A 59 12.03 -14.94 -17.63
N TYR A 60 11.47 -14.58 -18.78
CA TYR A 60 10.85 -13.26 -18.95
C TYR A 60 9.58 -13.11 -18.10
N GLN A 61 8.83 -14.18 -17.88
CA GLN A 61 7.71 -14.19 -16.94
C GLN A 61 8.15 -13.81 -15.52
N LEU A 62 9.30 -14.34 -15.07
CA LEU A 62 9.86 -14.01 -13.77
C LEU A 62 10.36 -12.56 -13.71
N ALA A 63 10.99 -12.07 -14.78
CA ALA A 63 11.40 -10.67 -14.89
C ALA A 63 10.20 -9.72 -14.80
N VAL A 64 9.10 -10.01 -15.52
CA VAL A 64 7.84 -9.27 -15.46
C VAL A 64 7.27 -9.23 -14.04
N ARG A 65 7.23 -10.39 -13.36
CA ARG A 65 6.81 -10.49 -11.95
C ARG A 65 7.65 -9.58 -11.06
N ASN A 66 8.97 -9.64 -11.19
CA ASN A 66 9.87 -8.88 -10.33
C ASN A 66 9.76 -7.38 -10.59
N ALA A 67 9.65 -6.98 -11.86
CA ALA A 67 9.42 -5.59 -12.26
C ALA A 67 8.10 -5.04 -11.69
N TYR A 68 7.04 -5.84 -11.69
CA TYR A 68 5.77 -5.44 -11.09
C TYR A 68 5.91 -5.23 -9.57
N LEU A 69 6.46 -6.24 -8.86
CA LEU A 69 6.57 -6.21 -7.40
C LEU A 69 7.48 -5.09 -6.89
N SER A 70 8.61 -4.83 -7.58
CA SER A 70 9.56 -3.79 -7.17
C SER A 70 9.02 -2.37 -7.34
N ASN A 71 8.12 -2.16 -8.29
CA ASN A 71 7.53 -0.84 -8.57
C ASN A 71 6.20 -0.60 -7.84
N GLN A 72 5.57 -1.65 -7.30
CA GLN A 72 4.25 -1.61 -6.69
C GLN A 72 4.14 -0.56 -5.58
N GLU A 73 5.02 -0.60 -4.59
CA GLU A 73 4.97 0.27 -3.42
C GLU A 73 5.12 1.76 -3.78
N ASN A 74 6.06 2.07 -4.68
CA ASN A 74 6.30 3.44 -5.14
C ASN A 74 5.06 4.00 -5.86
N ILE A 75 4.47 3.21 -6.76
CA ILE A 75 3.27 3.63 -7.52
C ILE A 75 2.09 3.84 -6.57
N VAL A 76 1.89 2.93 -5.62
CA VAL A 76 0.87 3.05 -4.57
C VAL A 76 1.06 4.35 -3.79
N SER A 77 2.28 4.65 -3.33
CA SER A 77 2.58 5.88 -2.60
C SER A 77 2.26 7.13 -3.42
N ARG A 78 2.69 7.15 -4.68
CA ARG A 78 2.45 8.29 -5.58
C ARG A 78 0.96 8.54 -5.82
N VAL A 79 0.18 7.48 -5.98
CA VAL A 79 -1.28 7.61 -6.15
C VAL A 79 -1.95 8.03 -4.84
N LYS A 80 -1.52 7.51 -3.67
CA LYS A 80 -1.99 7.98 -2.35
C LYS A 80 -1.74 9.49 -2.17
N GLU A 81 -0.57 9.99 -2.56
CA GLU A 81 -0.25 11.43 -2.53
C GLU A 81 -1.15 12.26 -3.46
N MET A 82 -1.44 11.75 -4.67
CA MET A 82 -2.38 12.40 -5.60
C MET A 82 -3.79 12.49 -5.00
N MET A 83 -4.29 11.40 -4.41
CA MET A 83 -5.59 11.39 -3.73
C MET A 83 -5.65 12.39 -2.58
N ALA A 84 -4.59 12.47 -1.77
CA ALA A 84 -4.50 13.43 -0.66
C ALA A 84 -4.47 14.88 -1.17
N ALA A 85 -3.75 15.16 -2.26
CA ALA A 85 -3.72 16.48 -2.87
C ALA A 85 -5.09 16.89 -3.44
N ASP A 86 -5.76 16.00 -4.18
CA ASP A 86 -7.10 16.24 -4.72
C ASP A 86 -8.12 16.50 -3.59
N ARG A 87 -8.05 15.73 -2.49
CA ARG A 87 -8.89 15.95 -1.30
C ARG A 87 -8.65 17.31 -0.65
N ARG A 88 -7.39 17.74 -0.49
CA ARG A 88 -7.06 19.08 0.03
C ARG A 88 -7.63 20.20 -0.85
N ASN A 89 -7.64 19.98 -2.16
CA ASN A 89 -8.17 20.93 -3.14
C ASN A 89 -9.69 20.82 -3.36
N ARG A 90 -10.40 19.95 -2.62
CA ARG A 90 -11.83 19.65 -2.78
C ARG A 90 -12.21 19.20 -4.20
N ILE A 91 -11.29 18.51 -4.87
CA ILE A 91 -11.53 17.92 -6.19
C ILE A 91 -11.90 16.45 -5.97
N GLU A 92 -13.13 16.08 -6.32
CA GLU A 92 -13.57 14.69 -6.26
C GLU A 92 -13.29 14.00 -7.60
N LYS A 93 -12.53 12.90 -7.56
CA LYS A 93 -12.24 12.05 -8.72
C LYS A 93 -12.76 10.64 -8.46
N SER A 94 -13.23 9.99 -9.52
CA SER A 94 -13.71 8.61 -9.43
C SER A 94 -12.58 7.62 -9.14
N GLN A 95 -12.93 6.46 -8.60
CA GLN A 95 -11.98 5.35 -8.42
C GLN A 95 -11.37 4.89 -9.75
N ASP A 96 -12.15 4.93 -10.84
CA ASP A 96 -11.69 4.61 -12.19
C ASP A 96 -10.56 5.54 -12.66
N TYR A 97 -10.61 6.82 -12.27
CA TYR A 97 -9.53 7.77 -12.57
C TYR A 97 -8.21 7.35 -11.91
N TYR A 98 -8.23 7.02 -10.61
CA TYR A 98 -7.03 6.58 -9.91
C TYR A 98 -6.56 5.21 -10.38
N THR A 99 -7.48 4.32 -10.75
CA THR A 99 -7.17 3.03 -11.36
C THR A 99 -6.41 3.21 -12.69
N GLY A 100 -6.91 4.07 -13.57
CA GLY A 100 -6.22 4.43 -14.80
C GLY A 100 -4.84 5.05 -14.57
N ARG A 101 -4.67 5.82 -13.48
CA ARG A 101 -3.34 6.35 -13.09
C ARG A 101 -2.39 5.25 -12.64
N VAL A 102 -2.83 4.29 -11.83
CA VAL A 102 -2.02 3.13 -11.43
C VAL A 102 -1.58 2.34 -12.67
N VAL A 103 -2.50 2.00 -13.56
CA VAL A 103 -2.19 1.24 -14.79
C VAL A 103 -1.17 1.99 -15.64
N SER A 104 -1.37 3.29 -15.85
CA SER A 104 -0.44 4.11 -16.64
C SER A 104 0.96 4.19 -16.01
N LEU A 105 1.04 4.41 -14.70
CA LEU A 105 2.32 4.50 -13.98
C LEU A 105 3.04 3.15 -13.95
N MET A 106 2.30 2.06 -13.71
CA MET A 106 2.85 0.70 -13.72
C MET A 106 3.34 0.28 -15.09
N THR A 107 2.58 0.60 -16.15
CA THR A 107 2.99 0.34 -17.54
C THR A 107 4.31 1.04 -17.87
N GLN A 108 4.46 2.30 -17.43
CA GLN A 108 5.70 3.05 -17.63
C GLN A 108 6.86 2.46 -16.82
N ALA A 109 6.63 2.15 -15.55
CA ALA A 109 7.66 1.60 -14.67
C ALA A 109 8.16 0.23 -15.15
N MET A 110 7.25 -0.66 -15.55
CA MET A 110 7.62 -1.95 -16.12
C MET A 110 8.38 -1.82 -17.43
N ARG A 111 8.05 -0.85 -18.28
CA ARG A 111 8.83 -0.59 -19.50
C ARG A 111 10.28 -0.27 -19.16
N THR A 112 10.51 0.63 -18.22
CA THR A 112 11.86 0.97 -17.77
C THR A 112 12.57 -0.21 -17.11
N SER A 113 11.89 -1.01 -16.28
CA SER A 113 12.51 -2.17 -15.60
C SER A 113 12.82 -3.33 -16.54
N LEU A 114 12.07 -3.49 -17.63
CA LEU A 114 12.21 -4.63 -18.55
C LEU A 114 13.09 -4.32 -19.76
N GLU A 115 13.46 -3.06 -20.00
CA GLU A 115 14.40 -2.66 -21.05
C GLU A 115 15.77 -3.33 -20.87
N SER A 116 16.27 -3.48 -19.63
CA SER A 116 17.54 -4.14 -19.34
C SER A 116 17.50 -5.67 -19.47
N GLU A 117 16.31 -6.27 -19.49
CA GLU A 117 16.11 -7.71 -19.54
C GLU A 117 16.03 -8.26 -20.99
N GLN A 118 16.07 -7.38 -21.99
CA GLN A 118 16.10 -7.73 -23.42
C GLN A 118 17.50 -8.16 -23.86
N THR A 119 18.05 -9.17 -23.20
CA THR A 119 19.41 -9.67 -23.46
C THR A 119 19.39 -11.09 -24.03
N SER A 120 20.48 -11.44 -24.70
CA SER A 120 20.76 -12.83 -25.09
C SER A 120 21.54 -13.48 -23.96
N LEU A 121 21.04 -14.61 -23.46
CA LEU A 121 21.69 -15.38 -22.40
C LEU A 121 22.21 -16.68 -22.99
N THR A 122 23.52 -16.88 -22.87
CA THR A 122 24.20 -18.12 -23.21
C THR A 122 24.13 -19.10 -22.05
N ILE A 123 23.78 -20.35 -22.32
CA ILE A 123 23.74 -21.39 -21.28
C ILE A 123 25.17 -21.84 -21.00
N GLU A 124 25.58 -21.77 -19.73
CA GLU A 124 26.89 -22.23 -19.29
C GLU A 124 27.11 -23.70 -19.72
N ASP A 125 28.35 -24.03 -20.08
CA ASP A 125 28.80 -25.36 -20.51
C ASP A 125 28.30 -25.87 -21.88
N ARG A 126 27.63 -25.04 -22.70
CA ARG A 126 27.28 -25.39 -24.09
C ARG A 126 27.57 -24.29 -25.09
N GLU A 127 28.53 -24.53 -25.97
CA GLU A 127 28.79 -23.63 -27.10
C GLU A 127 27.56 -23.51 -28.01
N ASN A 128 27.30 -22.30 -28.53
CA ASN A 128 26.21 -22.00 -29.46
C ASN A 128 24.80 -22.38 -28.95
N THR A 129 24.60 -22.29 -27.63
CA THR A 129 23.32 -22.56 -26.98
C THR A 129 22.87 -21.30 -26.23
N SER A 130 21.79 -20.68 -26.68
CA SER A 130 21.31 -19.42 -26.10
C SER A 130 19.81 -19.25 -26.28
N TYR A 131 19.23 -18.36 -25.48
CA TYR A 131 17.95 -17.76 -25.80
C TYR A 131 18.03 -16.24 -25.78
N SER A 132 17.13 -15.58 -26.52
CA SER A 132 17.03 -14.12 -26.60
C SER A 132 15.57 -13.69 -26.58
N ILE A 133 15.29 -12.61 -25.84
CA ILE A 133 13.99 -11.96 -25.81
C ILE A 133 14.01 -10.76 -26.76
N GLN A 134 13.04 -10.71 -27.67
CA GLN A 134 12.92 -9.69 -28.71
C GLN A 134 11.48 -9.20 -28.85
N ALA A 135 11.30 -8.09 -29.58
CA ALA A 135 9.99 -7.52 -29.93
C ALA A 135 9.06 -7.30 -28.73
N VAL A 136 9.62 -6.92 -27.59
CA VAL A 136 8.83 -6.62 -26.38
C VAL A 136 7.99 -5.38 -26.63
N ASN A 137 6.68 -5.53 -26.47
CA ASN A 137 5.71 -4.45 -26.47
C ASN A 137 4.87 -4.53 -25.20
N ILE A 138 4.77 -3.40 -24.51
CA ILE A 138 4.01 -3.25 -23.26
C ILE A 138 2.97 -2.18 -23.52
N SER A 139 1.71 -2.58 -23.41
CA SER A 139 0.54 -1.73 -23.62
C SER A 139 -0.47 -1.94 -22.48
N SER A 140 -1.52 -1.13 -22.45
CA SER A 140 -2.60 -1.28 -21.49
C SER A 140 -3.94 -1.21 -22.20
N GLN A 141 -4.87 -2.07 -21.81
CA GLN A 141 -6.23 -2.13 -22.33
C GLN A 141 -7.22 -2.17 -21.17
N GLY A 142 -7.92 -1.06 -20.93
CA GLY A 142 -8.74 -0.92 -19.73
C GLY A 142 -7.88 -0.96 -18.47
N ASN A 143 -8.15 -1.94 -17.60
CA ASN A 143 -7.39 -2.16 -16.36
C ASN A 143 -6.30 -3.23 -16.51
N ASP A 144 -6.09 -3.75 -17.70
CA ASP A 144 -5.12 -4.81 -17.93
C ASP A 144 -3.85 -4.24 -18.55
N ILE A 145 -2.70 -4.75 -18.11
CA ILE A 145 -1.41 -4.48 -18.76
C ILE A 145 -1.07 -5.70 -19.61
N ILE A 146 -0.87 -5.47 -20.91
CA ILE A 146 -0.60 -6.52 -21.90
C ILE A 146 0.86 -6.40 -22.33
N ILE A 147 1.59 -7.50 -22.18
CA ILE A 147 3.00 -7.62 -22.53
C ILE A 147 3.12 -8.71 -23.59
N SER A 148 3.48 -8.34 -24.81
CA SER A 148 3.74 -9.26 -25.91
C SER A 148 5.23 -9.27 -26.23
N PHE A 149 5.82 -10.44 -26.44
CA PHE A 149 7.23 -10.58 -26.79
C PHE A 149 7.49 -11.87 -27.57
N THR A 150 8.69 -11.97 -28.13
CA THR A 150 9.16 -13.15 -28.85
C THR A 150 10.40 -13.72 -28.16
N SER A 151 10.41 -15.02 -27.90
CA SER A 151 11.60 -15.74 -27.43
C SER A 151 12.18 -16.57 -28.55
N LEU A 152 13.47 -16.38 -28.82
CA LEU A 152 14.25 -17.19 -29.75
C LEU A 152 15.15 -18.12 -28.95
N GLY A 153 15.05 -19.43 -29.20
CA GLY A 153 15.98 -20.43 -28.68
C GLY A 153 16.88 -20.92 -29.81
N THR A 154 18.19 -20.88 -29.61
CA THR A 154 19.19 -21.29 -30.60
C THR A 154 20.03 -22.42 -30.06
N GLN A 155 20.10 -23.52 -30.81
CA GLN A 155 20.96 -24.67 -30.55
C GLN A 155 21.78 -24.99 -31.80
N GLU A 156 23.08 -24.68 -31.74
CA GLU A 156 23.98 -24.70 -32.90
C GLU A 156 23.47 -23.81 -34.06
N ASN A 157 22.89 -24.39 -35.11
CA ASN A 157 22.38 -23.68 -36.30
C ASN A 157 20.84 -23.71 -36.39
N GLU A 158 20.17 -24.38 -35.45
CA GLU A 158 18.72 -24.45 -35.40
C GLU A 158 18.20 -23.34 -34.48
N THR A 159 17.18 -22.63 -34.94
CA THR A 159 16.53 -21.58 -34.15
C THR A 159 15.03 -21.81 -34.14
N SER A 160 14.45 -21.84 -32.95
CA SER A 160 13.00 -21.90 -32.77
C SER A 160 12.52 -20.59 -32.19
N THR A 161 11.34 -20.14 -32.65
CA THR A 161 10.75 -18.86 -32.25
C THR A 161 9.41 -19.13 -31.59
N LEU A 162 9.17 -18.53 -30.42
CA LEU A 162 7.89 -18.57 -29.72
C LEU A 162 7.41 -17.15 -29.48
N SER A 163 6.15 -16.88 -29.81
CA SER A 163 5.49 -15.63 -29.44
C SER A 163 4.67 -15.84 -28.18
N ALA A 164 4.81 -14.94 -27.22
CA ALA A 164 4.13 -14.99 -25.94
C ALA A 164 3.40 -13.67 -25.66
N GLU A 165 2.17 -13.79 -25.16
CA GLU A 165 1.40 -12.68 -24.60
C GLU A 165 1.09 -12.96 -23.13
N MET A 166 1.38 -11.98 -22.28
CA MET A 166 1.08 -11.96 -20.85
C MET A 166 0.10 -10.84 -20.55
N THR A 167 -1.02 -11.20 -19.92
CA THR A 167 -1.97 -10.21 -19.40
C THR A 167 -1.85 -10.13 -17.88
N ILE A 168 -1.60 -8.93 -17.37
CA ILE A 168 -1.60 -8.62 -15.93
C ILE A 168 -2.88 -7.85 -15.63
N PRO A 169 -3.90 -8.50 -15.04
CA PRO A 169 -5.14 -7.81 -14.74
C PRO A 169 -5.00 -7.01 -13.45
N ILE A 170 -5.20 -5.70 -13.51
CA ILE A 170 -5.30 -4.84 -12.32
C ILE A 170 -6.76 -4.88 -11.85
N LYS A 171 -7.13 -5.99 -11.21
CA LYS A 171 -8.52 -6.29 -10.84
C LYS A 171 -9.06 -5.42 -9.71
N ASP A 172 -8.16 -4.81 -8.95
CA ASP A 172 -8.52 -3.98 -7.82
C ASP A 172 -7.34 -3.06 -7.53
N VAL A 173 -7.49 -1.76 -7.81
CA VAL A 173 -6.75 -0.76 -7.03
C VAL A 173 -7.53 -0.63 -5.73
N GLY A 174 -7.58 -1.73 -5.01
CA GLY A 174 -8.46 -1.91 -3.89
C GLY A 174 -7.93 -1.06 -2.76
N LEU A 175 -8.65 0.01 -2.43
CA LEU A 175 -9.06 0.19 -1.04
C LEU A 175 -9.85 -1.08 -0.69
N THR A 176 -9.17 -2.18 -0.35
CA THR A 176 -9.84 -3.49 -0.33
C THR A 176 -10.92 -3.49 0.75
N GLU A 177 -12.18 -3.45 0.31
CA GLU A 177 -13.29 -4.06 1.01
C GLU A 177 -13.04 -5.57 0.96
N GLY A 178 -12.76 -6.17 2.12
CA GLY A 178 -12.59 -7.60 2.25
C GLY A 178 -13.81 -8.31 1.67
N GLY A 179 -13.58 -9.09 0.62
CA GLY A 179 -14.62 -9.75 -0.15
C GLY A 179 -15.57 -10.58 0.72
N GLY A 180 -16.79 -10.08 0.83
CA GLY A 180 -18.00 -10.72 1.28
C GLY A 180 -19.15 -9.84 0.79
N GLU A 181 -20.15 -10.44 0.15
CA GLU A 181 -21.25 -9.80 -0.56
C GLU A 181 -21.73 -8.45 -0.01
N SER A 182 -21.80 -7.45 -0.89
CA SER A 182 -22.73 -6.32 -0.85
C SER A 182 -22.88 -5.59 0.50
N ASP A 183 -21.77 -5.22 1.14
CA ASP A 183 -21.82 -4.21 2.19
C ASP A 183 -20.78 -3.12 1.89
N THR A 184 -21.26 -1.98 1.40
CA THR A 184 -20.49 -0.74 1.12
C THR A 184 -20.04 -0.05 2.41
N SER A 185 -19.64 -0.85 3.40
CA SER A 185 -19.23 -0.39 4.71
C SER A 185 -17.83 0.21 4.59
N THR A 186 -17.82 1.50 4.24
CA THR A 186 -16.75 2.41 4.65
C THR A 186 -16.53 2.21 6.14
N THR A 187 -15.46 1.52 6.51
CA THR A 187 -15.08 1.32 7.90
C THR A 187 -14.45 2.62 8.40
N TYR A 188 -15.07 3.20 9.41
CA TYR A 188 -14.54 4.36 10.10
C TYR A 188 -13.88 3.88 11.38
N SER A 189 -12.65 4.32 11.63
CA SER A 189 -11.95 4.09 12.87
C SER A 189 -12.06 5.33 13.75
N LEU A 190 -12.41 5.12 15.02
CA LEU A 190 -12.32 6.18 16.02
C LEU A 190 -10.87 6.65 16.17
N PRO A 191 -10.62 7.87 16.67
CA PRO A 191 -9.27 8.38 16.85
C PRO A 191 -8.37 7.39 17.61
N ASP A 192 -7.19 7.12 17.05
CA ASP A 192 -6.20 6.19 17.59
C ASP A 192 -5.16 6.87 18.49
N PHE A 193 -5.19 8.21 18.55
CA PHE A 193 -4.27 9.06 19.29
C PHE A 193 -2.81 8.85 18.86
N THR A 194 -2.55 8.72 17.55
CA THR A 194 -1.19 8.57 17.03
C THR A 194 -0.78 9.64 16.02
N HIS A 195 -1.56 10.70 15.83
CA HIS A 195 -1.25 11.72 14.82
C HIS A 195 -0.05 12.57 15.22
N ILE A 196 0.06 12.93 16.51
CA ILE A 196 1.25 13.64 17.02
C ILE A 196 2.34 12.61 17.27
N LYS A 197 3.39 12.65 16.44
CA LYS A 197 4.52 11.74 16.58
C LYS A 197 5.43 12.19 17.72
N LYS A 198 5.92 11.22 18.47
CA LYS A 198 6.95 11.44 19.49
C LYS A 198 8.21 12.01 18.82
N PRO A 199 8.70 13.20 19.22
CA PRO A 199 9.92 13.76 18.65
C PRO A 199 11.13 12.87 18.92
N SER A 200 11.99 12.72 17.91
CA SER A 200 13.34 12.15 18.05
C SER A 200 14.39 13.27 18.03
N ASP A 201 15.57 13.01 18.57
CA ASP A 201 16.75 13.88 18.39
C ASP A 201 16.65 15.30 18.98
N LEU A 202 15.91 15.45 20.09
CA LEU A 202 15.80 16.72 20.81
C LEU A 202 17.08 17.10 21.57
N ALA A 203 17.40 18.39 21.57
CA ALA A 203 18.41 18.95 22.47
C ALA A 203 18.05 18.65 23.93
N GLY A 204 19.04 18.32 24.76
CA GLY A 204 18.82 17.90 26.15
C GLY A 204 17.99 18.88 26.98
N LYS A 205 18.10 20.19 26.72
CA LYS A 205 17.30 21.24 27.38
C LYS A 205 15.80 21.22 27.05
N CYS A 206 15.40 20.57 25.96
CA CYS A 206 14.01 20.42 25.52
C CYS A 206 13.42 19.05 25.92
N LYS A 207 14.22 18.20 26.58
CA LYS A 207 13.80 16.92 27.15
C LYS A 207 13.65 17.08 28.66
N ASN A 208 12.45 16.82 29.19
CA ASN A 208 12.09 17.07 30.59
C ASN A 208 12.45 18.48 31.09
N PRO A 209 12.12 19.55 30.35
CA PRO A 209 12.45 20.89 30.84
C PRO A 209 11.61 21.21 32.09
N PRO A 210 12.15 22.01 33.04
CA PRO A 210 11.39 22.45 34.21
C PRO A 210 10.31 23.48 33.89
N LEU A 211 10.39 24.12 32.71
CA LEU A 211 9.44 25.09 32.19
C LEU A 211 9.38 25.01 30.67
N ILE A 212 8.29 25.48 30.06
CA ILE A 212 8.17 25.52 28.59
C ILE A 212 9.04 26.66 28.07
N TYR A 213 10.16 26.33 27.43
CA TYR A 213 11.10 27.30 26.89
C TYR A 213 10.70 27.76 25.49
N ASP A 214 10.70 29.07 25.24
CA ASP A 214 10.44 29.63 23.91
C ASP A 214 11.43 29.12 22.84
N SER A 215 12.66 28.83 23.25
CA SER A 215 13.71 28.31 22.36
C SER A 215 13.51 26.86 21.90
N CYS A 216 12.56 26.13 22.49
CA CYS A 216 12.22 24.76 22.09
C CYS A 216 10.94 24.82 21.24
N SER A 217 11.02 24.49 19.96
CA SER A 217 9.82 24.27 19.12
C SER A 217 9.11 22.97 19.51
N GLU A 218 9.87 21.99 19.98
CA GLU A 218 9.40 20.67 20.39
C GLU A 218 9.88 20.36 21.80
N ILE A 219 9.00 19.79 22.62
CA ILE A 219 9.25 19.45 24.02
C ILE A 219 8.84 18.01 24.24
N LEU A 220 9.74 17.20 24.79
CA LEU A 220 9.47 15.83 25.20
C LEU A 220 9.57 15.72 26.71
N VAL A 221 8.49 15.30 27.35
CA VAL A 221 8.49 14.88 28.76
C VAL A 221 8.38 13.37 28.83
N ASP A 222 9.39 12.74 29.41
CA ASP A 222 9.37 11.32 29.77
C ASP A 222 8.83 11.16 31.19
N GLY A 223 7.57 10.76 31.30
CA GLY A 223 6.78 10.73 32.52
C GLY A 223 5.74 11.84 32.56
N SER A 224 5.35 12.23 33.77
CA SER A 224 4.36 13.29 33.98
C SER A 224 5.05 14.63 34.24
N ALA A 225 4.43 15.73 33.80
CA ALA A 225 4.91 17.09 34.06
C ALA A 225 3.80 18.01 34.55
N SER A 226 4.19 19.00 35.35
CA SER A 226 3.35 20.12 35.76
C SER A 226 4.10 21.41 35.52
N PHE A 227 3.53 22.29 34.69
CA PHE A 227 4.08 23.59 34.36
C PHE A 227 3.19 24.68 34.98
N SER A 228 3.70 25.31 36.03
CA SER A 228 2.88 26.16 36.90
C SER A 228 2.67 27.59 36.41
N GLN A 229 3.40 27.99 35.37
CA GLN A 229 3.33 29.34 34.79
C GLN A 229 2.08 29.55 33.92
N ASN A 230 1.80 30.80 33.56
CA ASN A 230 0.84 31.09 32.49
C ASN A 230 1.50 30.74 31.14
N HIS A 231 0.70 30.13 30.27
CA HIS A 231 1.06 29.67 28.93
C HIS A 231 0.24 30.43 27.88
N ASN A 232 0.00 31.72 28.13
CA ASN A 232 -0.66 32.58 27.16
C ASN A 232 0.27 32.76 25.95
N GLN A 233 -0.30 32.86 24.75
CA GLN A 233 0.48 33.03 23.50
C GLN A 233 1.50 31.91 23.30
N LEU A 234 1.13 30.68 23.68
CA LEU A 234 1.92 29.52 23.33
C LEU A 234 1.74 29.27 21.84
N GLU A 235 2.77 29.55 21.05
CA GLU A 235 2.70 29.49 19.59
C GLU A 235 3.73 28.53 19.01
N ASN A 236 3.34 27.80 17.95
CA ASN A 236 4.22 26.94 17.17
C ASN A 236 4.99 25.92 18.01
N LYS A 237 4.29 25.27 18.96
CA LYS A 237 4.87 24.26 19.85
C LYS A 237 4.32 22.87 19.59
N LEU A 238 5.18 21.87 19.75
CA LEU A 238 4.80 20.48 19.96
C LEU A 238 5.20 20.08 21.38
N ILE A 239 4.24 19.68 22.21
CA ILE A 239 4.48 19.15 23.55
C ILE A 239 4.06 17.69 23.57
N TYR A 240 5.00 16.78 23.75
CA TYR A 240 4.75 15.34 23.84
C TYR A 240 5.08 14.84 25.24
N THR A 241 4.13 14.19 25.92
CA THR A 241 4.34 13.64 27.27
C THR A 241 3.96 12.15 27.33
N THR A 242 4.82 11.31 27.91
CA THR A 242 4.54 9.86 28.09
C THR A 242 3.73 9.55 29.35
N GLY A 243 3.38 10.58 30.14
CA GLY A 243 2.52 10.50 31.32
C GLY A 243 1.43 11.58 31.32
N ALA A 244 1.07 12.06 32.51
CA ALA A 244 0.08 13.13 32.66
C ALA A 244 0.71 14.52 32.47
N LEU A 245 -0.07 15.46 31.95
CA LEU A 245 0.35 16.85 31.75
C LEU A 245 -0.55 17.80 32.52
N GLN A 246 0.04 18.72 33.29
CA GLN A 246 -0.69 19.80 33.96
C GLN A 246 -0.14 21.14 33.52
N LEU A 247 -1.01 22.00 32.98
CA LEU A 247 -0.72 23.40 32.69
C LEU A 247 -1.57 24.23 33.65
N THR A 248 -1.03 24.59 34.82
CA THR A 248 -1.88 25.13 35.90
C THR A 248 -2.28 26.60 35.71
N GLY A 249 -1.62 27.32 34.81
CA GLY A 249 -1.93 28.71 34.47
C GLY A 249 -3.02 28.87 33.42
N ASN A 250 -3.21 30.11 32.95
CA ASN A 250 -4.01 30.37 31.74
C ASN A 250 -3.22 29.96 30.51
N ALA A 251 -3.91 29.54 29.46
CA ALA A 251 -3.36 29.20 28.16
C ALA A 251 -4.08 29.97 27.04
N ASN A 252 -4.37 31.25 27.27
CA ASN A 252 -5.14 32.07 26.32
C ASN A 252 -4.31 32.40 25.06
N ASN A 253 -4.96 32.53 23.92
CA ASN A 253 -4.36 32.87 22.64
C ASN A 253 -3.26 31.87 22.21
N MET A 254 -3.45 30.58 22.53
CA MET A 254 -2.57 29.52 22.03
C MET A 254 -2.81 29.34 20.54
N SER A 255 -1.76 29.30 19.72
CA SER A 255 -1.91 29.13 18.28
C SER A 255 -0.95 28.10 17.69
N HIS A 256 -1.35 27.41 16.61
CA HIS A 256 -0.49 26.48 15.86
C HIS A 256 0.25 25.47 16.76
N THR A 257 -0.42 24.97 17.79
CA THR A 257 0.21 24.18 18.85
C THR A 257 -0.36 22.77 18.92
N GLN A 258 0.53 21.79 19.03
CA GLN A 258 0.21 20.38 19.15
C GLN A 258 0.57 19.88 20.55
N ILE A 259 -0.35 19.19 21.22
CA ILE A 259 -0.08 18.61 22.54
C ILE A 259 -0.55 17.16 22.55
N HIS A 260 0.36 16.27 22.89
CA HIS A 260 0.09 14.84 23.08
C HIS A 260 0.39 14.42 24.51
N THR A 261 -0.54 13.66 25.10
CA THR A 261 -0.37 13.07 26.43
C THR A 261 -0.85 11.62 26.44
N GLU A 262 0.06 10.70 26.80
CA GLU A 262 -0.31 9.30 27.05
C GLU A 262 -1.19 9.14 28.31
N GLY A 263 -1.07 10.07 29.26
CA GLY A 263 -1.89 10.14 30.47
C GLY A 263 -3.08 11.10 30.35
N SER A 264 -3.53 11.59 31.51
CA SER A 264 -4.56 12.64 31.59
C SER A 264 -3.94 14.03 31.48
N MET A 265 -4.71 14.99 30.97
CA MET A 265 -4.30 16.38 30.84
C MET A 265 -5.18 17.28 31.71
N SER A 266 -4.58 18.29 32.34
CA SER A 266 -5.33 19.35 33.03
C SER A 266 -4.85 20.74 32.63
N LEU A 267 -5.81 21.60 32.30
CA LEU A 267 -5.64 23.05 32.17
C LEU A 267 -6.23 23.68 33.42
N GLY A 268 -5.38 24.29 34.26
CA GLY A 268 -5.81 24.78 35.57
C GLY A 268 -6.75 25.99 35.50
N LYS A 269 -6.73 26.74 34.39
CA LYS A 269 -7.55 27.94 34.19
C LYS A 269 -8.14 27.97 32.77
N ASN A 270 -8.23 29.15 32.16
CA ASN A 270 -8.85 29.35 30.86
C ASN A 270 -7.90 29.04 29.71
N MET A 271 -8.47 28.58 28.60
CA MET A 271 -7.89 28.57 27.26
C MET A 271 -8.86 29.28 26.33
N ASN A 272 -8.81 30.62 26.34
CA ASN A 272 -9.64 31.48 25.49
C ASN A 272 -8.88 31.90 24.24
N GLY A 273 -9.56 31.93 23.09
CA GLY A 273 -8.98 32.37 21.82
C GLY A 273 -7.91 31.42 21.29
N ALA A 274 -8.04 30.12 21.55
CA ALA A 274 -7.12 29.14 20.97
C ALA A 274 -7.44 28.94 19.48
N GLU A 275 -6.42 28.89 18.64
CA GLU A 275 -6.57 28.81 17.19
C GLU A 275 -5.63 27.75 16.61
N ASP A 276 -6.09 26.93 15.67
CA ASP A 276 -5.25 25.92 15.00
C ASP A 276 -4.49 25.00 15.99
N ILE A 277 -5.14 24.63 17.10
CA ILE A 277 -4.55 23.70 18.09
C ILE A 277 -4.95 22.26 17.78
N PHE A 278 -4.04 21.34 18.08
CA PHE A 278 -4.26 19.90 17.94
C PHE A 278 -3.92 19.19 19.27
N LEU A 279 -4.93 18.78 20.04
CA LEU A 279 -4.76 18.12 21.33
C LEU A 279 -5.12 16.64 21.23
N GLU A 280 -4.19 15.75 21.60
CA GLU A 280 -4.42 14.32 21.77
C GLU A 280 -4.16 13.92 23.23
N VAL A 281 -5.24 13.60 23.95
CA VAL A 281 -5.19 13.20 25.37
C VAL A 281 -5.74 11.78 25.48
N LYS A 282 -4.88 10.78 25.69
CA LYS A 282 -5.35 9.39 25.83
C LYS A 282 -6.14 9.15 27.11
N GLY A 283 -5.83 9.87 28.18
CA GLY A 283 -6.58 9.86 29.45
C GLY A 283 -7.77 10.82 29.48
N ALA A 284 -8.07 11.36 30.66
CA ALA A 284 -9.11 12.37 30.83
C ALA A 284 -8.57 13.79 30.60
N LEU A 285 -9.43 14.72 30.19
CA LEU A 285 -9.12 16.15 30.07
C LEU A 285 -9.96 16.95 31.06
N SER A 286 -9.29 17.77 31.89
CA SER A 286 -9.96 18.70 32.81
C SER A 286 -9.55 20.14 32.52
N VAL A 287 -10.51 21.03 32.35
CA VAL A 287 -10.28 22.47 32.15
C VAL A 287 -10.98 23.23 33.28
N GLY A 288 -10.18 23.83 34.17
CA GLY A 288 -10.67 24.56 35.35
C GLY A 288 -11.33 25.92 35.02
N GLY A 289 -11.40 26.28 33.75
CA GLY A 289 -12.00 27.52 33.26
C GLY A 289 -12.75 27.33 31.95
N GLN A 290 -12.67 28.33 31.09
CA GLN A 290 -13.28 28.32 29.76
C GLN A 290 -12.36 27.64 28.73
N LEU A 291 -12.97 26.94 27.79
CA LEU A 291 -12.32 26.37 26.61
C LEU A 291 -12.99 26.95 25.35
N ARG A 292 -12.33 27.89 24.69
CA ARG A 292 -12.78 28.49 23.43
C ARG A 292 -11.75 28.27 22.36
N MET A 293 -12.16 27.66 21.25
CA MET A 293 -11.25 27.27 20.18
C MET A 293 -11.85 27.44 18.79
N ASP A 294 -10.98 27.81 17.86
CA ASP A 294 -11.23 28.07 16.44
C ASP A 294 -10.29 27.19 15.58
N ARG A 295 -10.78 26.59 14.48
CA ARG A 295 -10.03 25.72 13.56
C ARG A 295 -9.22 24.62 14.26
N SER A 296 -9.72 24.13 15.38
CA SER A 296 -8.96 23.32 16.33
C SER A 296 -9.49 21.90 16.44
N ASN A 297 -8.64 20.98 16.86
CA ASN A 297 -9.00 19.57 17.05
C ASN A 297 -8.61 19.12 18.46
N VAL A 298 -9.58 18.64 19.23
CA VAL A 298 -9.37 18.15 20.59
C VAL A 298 -9.90 16.73 20.70
N GLN A 299 -9.00 15.79 20.97
CA GLN A 299 -9.31 14.37 21.08
C GLN A 299 -8.97 13.90 22.49
N VAL A 300 -9.97 13.34 23.18
CA VAL A 300 -9.88 12.86 24.55
C VAL A 300 -10.32 11.40 24.58
N GLY A 301 -9.45 10.48 24.97
CA GLY A 301 -9.76 9.05 25.08
C GLY A 301 -10.66 8.73 26.27
N GLY A 302 -10.45 9.44 27.38
CA GLY A 302 -11.26 9.35 28.60
C GLY A 302 -12.44 10.33 28.61
N SER A 303 -12.79 10.79 29.82
CA SER A 303 -13.84 11.79 30.03
C SER A 303 -13.29 13.22 29.97
N MET A 304 -14.15 14.17 29.63
CA MET A 304 -13.84 15.60 29.56
C MET A 304 -14.64 16.37 30.62
N SER A 305 -13.99 17.28 31.34
CA SER A 305 -14.64 18.23 32.26
C SER A 305 -14.20 19.65 31.93
N VAL A 306 -15.15 20.57 31.81
CA VAL A 306 -14.92 22.00 31.60
C VAL A 306 -15.74 22.77 32.63
N ASP A 307 -15.08 23.46 33.57
CA ASP A 307 -15.74 24.20 34.65
C ASP A 307 -16.44 25.48 34.16
N GLY A 308 -16.09 25.93 32.95
CA GLY A 308 -16.64 27.11 32.29
C GLY A 308 -17.49 26.79 31.06
N HIS A 309 -17.33 27.63 30.03
CA HIS A 309 -17.95 27.44 28.73
C HIS A 309 -17.04 26.61 27.83
N LEU A 310 -17.64 25.77 26.99
CA LEU A 310 -16.99 25.11 25.87
C LEU A 310 -17.55 25.70 24.58
N GLU A 311 -16.71 26.42 23.83
CA GLU A 311 -17.06 27.03 22.54
C GLU A 311 -16.21 26.39 21.44
N VAL A 312 -16.89 25.70 20.51
CA VAL A 312 -16.29 24.94 19.41
C VAL A 312 -16.60 25.66 18.10
N GLU A 313 -15.69 26.53 17.66
CA GLU A 313 -15.91 27.47 16.57
C GLU A 313 -15.20 27.06 15.28
N ASP A 314 -15.68 27.59 14.14
CA ASP A 314 -15.04 27.55 12.83
C ASP A 314 -14.24 26.29 12.47
N GLN A 315 -14.95 25.26 12.01
CA GLN A 315 -14.37 23.98 11.56
C GLN A 315 -13.64 23.19 12.65
N SER A 316 -13.86 23.51 13.93
CA SER A 316 -13.29 22.76 15.04
C SER A 316 -13.96 21.39 15.22
N PHE A 317 -13.18 20.45 15.75
CA PHE A 317 -13.62 19.10 16.07
C PHE A 317 -13.26 18.73 17.51
N VAL A 318 -14.24 18.20 18.24
CA VAL A 318 -14.03 17.64 19.59
C VAL A 318 -14.48 16.20 19.63
N TYR A 319 -13.60 15.31 20.09
CA TYR A 319 -13.89 13.91 20.35
C TYR A 319 -13.65 13.60 21.83
N VAL A 320 -14.63 12.99 22.49
CA VAL A 320 -14.54 12.51 23.87
C VAL A 320 -14.99 11.04 23.89
N GLY A 321 -14.08 10.13 24.21
CA GLY A 321 -14.36 8.70 24.27
C GLY A 321 -15.28 8.30 25.44
N GLY A 322 -15.17 9.02 26.57
CA GLY A 322 -16.02 8.87 27.75
C GLY A 322 -17.17 9.89 27.82
N SER A 323 -17.52 10.30 29.04
CA SER A 323 -18.55 11.32 29.27
C SER A 323 -17.97 12.74 29.23
N ALA A 324 -18.80 13.73 28.91
CA ALA A 324 -18.43 15.14 28.89
C ALA A 324 -19.29 15.94 29.89
N GLY A 325 -18.64 16.67 30.79
CA GLY A 325 -19.29 17.61 31.72
C GLY A 325 -18.85 19.04 31.43
N ILE A 326 -19.80 19.92 31.09
CA ILE A 326 -19.57 21.34 30.85
C ILE A 326 -20.42 22.11 31.86
N SER A 327 -19.80 22.66 32.90
CA SER A 327 -20.53 23.28 34.01
C SER A 327 -21.32 24.54 33.65
N LYS A 328 -21.17 25.06 32.42
CA LYS A 328 -21.96 26.20 31.92
C LYS A 328 -22.54 25.94 30.51
N HIS A 329 -22.05 26.66 29.50
CA HIS A 329 -22.62 26.63 28.15
C HIS A 329 -21.73 25.82 27.22
N LEU A 330 -22.34 24.93 26.44
CA LEU A 330 -21.74 24.31 25.28
C LEU A 330 -22.28 25.02 24.03
N SER A 331 -21.39 25.61 23.23
CA SER A 331 -21.71 26.22 21.94
C SER A 331 -20.92 25.52 20.82
N ILE A 332 -21.59 25.12 19.74
CA ILE A 332 -20.97 24.47 18.58
C ILE A 332 -21.42 25.22 17.32
N SER A 333 -20.49 25.85 16.61
CA SER A 333 -20.81 26.62 15.40
C SER A 333 -21.16 25.72 14.21
N ALA A 334 -21.81 26.28 13.19
CA ALA A 334 -22.38 25.55 12.05
C ALA A 334 -21.43 24.57 11.33
N ASN A 335 -20.13 24.90 11.25
CA ASN A 335 -19.13 24.07 10.56
C ASN A 335 -18.33 23.16 11.50
N SER A 336 -18.65 23.20 12.80
CA SER A 336 -17.95 22.47 13.83
C SER A 336 -18.69 21.20 14.25
N LYS A 337 -17.97 20.29 14.89
CA LYS A 337 -18.50 18.99 15.30
C LYS A 337 -17.98 18.58 16.68
N MET A 338 -18.85 18.05 17.52
CA MET A 338 -18.50 17.40 18.79
C MET A 338 -19.09 15.99 18.86
N CYS A 339 -18.31 15.07 19.41
CA CYS A 339 -18.66 13.66 19.58
C CYS A 339 -18.39 13.21 21.01
N VAL A 340 -19.39 12.61 21.67
CA VAL A 340 -19.30 12.13 23.06
C VAL A 340 -19.71 10.66 23.15
N GLY A 341 -18.79 9.81 23.58
CA GLY A 341 -18.97 8.36 23.66
C GLY A 341 -19.80 7.88 24.86
N GLY A 342 -19.91 8.72 25.90
CA GLY A 342 -20.73 8.52 27.10
C GLY A 342 -21.87 9.52 27.22
N ASP A 343 -22.15 9.97 28.45
CA ASP A 343 -23.16 10.98 28.75
C ASP A 343 -22.61 12.40 28.55
N LEU A 344 -23.48 13.32 28.14
CA LEU A 344 -23.20 14.76 28.05
C LEU A 344 -24.04 15.52 29.07
N ASN A 345 -23.39 16.27 29.95
CA ASN A 345 -24.04 17.19 30.89
C ASN A 345 -23.57 18.61 30.61
N ALA A 346 -24.51 19.53 30.36
CA ALA A 346 -24.25 20.96 30.27
C ALA A 346 -25.42 21.77 30.82
N ASP A 347 -25.21 22.95 31.40
CA ASP A 347 -26.35 23.78 31.86
C ASP A 347 -27.20 24.24 30.66
N GLN A 348 -26.54 24.61 29.56
CA GLN A 348 -27.18 25.03 28.32
C GLN A 348 -26.43 24.53 27.08
N LEU A 349 -27.17 24.19 26.03
CA LEU A 349 -26.63 23.77 24.74
C LEU A 349 -27.09 24.73 23.62
N ASP A 350 -26.15 25.23 22.83
CA ASP A 350 -26.35 26.10 21.65
C ASP A 350 -25.68 25.41 20.45
N ILE A 351 -26.46 24.68 19.64
CA ILE A 351 -25.93 23.72 18.66
C ILE A 351 -26.29 24.17 17.23
N ASP A 352 -25.48 25.04 16.66
CA ASP A 352 -25.60 25.38 15.23
C ASP A 352 -24.93 24.32 14.34
N GLY A 353 -23.90 23.65 14.86
CA GLY A 353 -23.14 22.59 14.19
C GLY A 353 -23.67 21.18 14.43
N LYS A 354 -22.75 20.22 14.54
CA LYS A 354 -23.07 18.79 14.71
C LYS A 354 -22.66 18.30 16.09
N LEU A 355 -23.61 17.70 16.82
CA LEU A 355 -23.36 17.06 18.10
C LEU A 355 -23.86 15.61 18.07
N TYR A 356 -22.96 14.66 18.24
CA TYR A 356 -23.27 13.22 18.28
C TYR A 356 -22.97 12.65 19.66
N VAL A 357 -23.96 12.00 20.29
CA VAL A 357 -23.84 11.47 21.66
C VAL A 357 -24.36 10.05 21.72
N LYS A 358 -23.62 9.13 22.32
CA LYS A 358 -24.11 7.74 22.53
C LYS A 358 -24.99 7.61 23.77
N GLY A 359 -24.65 8.31 24.84
CA GLY A 359 -25.34 8.26 26.13
C GLY A 359 -26.58 9.16 26.20
N SER A 360 -26.81 9.71 27.39
CA SER A 360 -27.83 10.72 27.68
C SER A 360 -27.29 12.13 27.48
N VAL A 361 -28.18 13.07 27.17
CA VAL A 361 -27.87 14.50 27.09
C VAL A 361 -28.72 15.22 28.12
N ASN A 362 -28.08 15.86 29.10
CA ASN A 362 -28.73 16.63 30.15
C ASN A 362 -28.34 18.10 30.01
N GLY A 363 -29.35 18.98 29.92
CA GLY A 363 -29.14 20.41 29.81
C GLY A 363 -30.28 21.13 29.12
N LYS A 364 -30.34 22.46 29.25
CA LYS A 364 -31.33 23.28 28.54
C LYS A 364 -30.88 23.53 27.11
N ILE A 365 -31.56 22.93 26.13
CA ILE A 365 -31.31 23.21 24.71
C ILE A 365 -31.86 24.61 24.38
N LYS A 366 -30.98 25.52 23.96
CA LYS A 366 -31.32 26.87 23.49
C LYS A 366 -31.59 26.87 21.98
N SER A 367 -30.81 26.11 21.21
CA SER A 367 -30.87 25.99 19.75
C SER A 367 -30.30 24.65 19.30
N GLY A 368 -30.73 24.19 18.12
CA GLY A 368 -30.30 22.93 17.53
C GLY A 368 -30.78 21.70 18.28
N GLU A 369 -30.30 20.53 17.87
CA GLU A 369 -30.66 19.25 18.48
C GLU A 369 -29.45 18.31 18.53
N PRO A 370 -29.13 17.71 19.69
CA PRO A 370 -28.13 16.65 19.76
C PRO A 370 -28.64 15.39 19.07
N VAL A 371 -27.78 14.72 18.30
CA VAL A 371 -28.12 13.47 17.63
C VAL A 371 -27.64 12.30 18.48
N LYS A 372 -28.60 11.52 19.01
CA LYS A 372 -28.27 10.28 19.70
C LYS A 372 -27.92 9.19 18.70
N VAL A 373 -26.79 8.52 18.87
CA VAL A 373 -26.26 7.53 17.91
C VAL A 373 -25.92 6.20 18.58
N ASN A 374 -25.99 5.11 17.81
CA ASN A 374 -25.44 3.80 18.20
C ASN A 374 -23.91 3.76 17.96
N GLN A 375 -23.27 2.63 18.24
CA GLN A 375 -21.81 2.49 18.06
C GLN A 375 -21.38 2.68 16.60
N THR A 376 -22.06 2.05 15.65
CA THR A 376 -21.72 2.10 14.22
C THR A 376 -21.86 3.50 13.65
N ASP A 377 -22.96 4.20 13.98
CA ASP A 377 -23.17 5.58 13.58
C ASP A 377 -22.17 6.52 14.26
N PHE A 378 -21.81 6.25 15.51
CA PHE A 378 -20.77 7.01 16.21
C PHE A 378 -19.42 6.86 15.51
N GLU A 379 -19.00 5.64 15.19
CA GLU A 379 -17.79 5.40 14.38
C GLU A 379 -17.86 6.14 13.05
N LYS A 380 -18.98 6.05 12.34
CA LYS A 380 -19.19 6.73 11.06
C LYS A 380 -19.08 8.25 11.13
N TYR A 381 -19.69 8.87 12.15
CA TYR A 381 -19.75 10.32 12.26
C TYR A 381 -18.55 10.92 13.00
N CYS A 382 -17.92 10.16 13.89
CA CYS A 382 -16.88 10.63 14.80
C CYS A 382 -15.51 10.05 14.51
N GLY A 383 -15.44 8.96 13.77
CA GLY A 383 -14.20 8.39 13.27
C GLY A 383 -13.68 9.10 12.03
N THR A 384 -12.42 8.84 11.72
CA THR A 384 -11.86 9.13 10.41
C THR A 384 -12.11 7.95 9.50
N LEU A 385 -12.36 8.22 8.23
CA LEU A 385 -12.36 7.14 7.24
C LEU A 385 -11.00 6.46 7.33
N ASP A 386 -11.01 5.15 7.58
CA ASP A 386 -9.76 4.43 7.80
C ASP A 386 -8.98 4.40 6.48
N SER A 387 -8.04 5.34 6.33
CA SER A 387 -7.12 5.39 5.21
C SER A 387 -6.10 4.25 5.26
N SER A 388 -6.09 3.45 6.35
CA SER A 388 -5.35 2.20 6.44
C SER A 388 -6.02 1.03 5.72
N LYS A 389 -7.15 1.23 5.01
CA LYS A 389 -7.45 0.36 3.85
C LYS A 389 -6.31 0.56 2.84
N ASP A 390 -5.27 -0.23 3.02
CA ASP A 390 -4.10 -0.25 2.17
C ASP A 390 -4.58 -0.39 0.73
N LEU A 391 -4.17 0.57 -0.08
CA LEU A 391 -4.30 0.49 -1.53
C LEU A 391 -3.43 -0.69 -1.97
N SER A 392 -4.01 -1.90 -1.92
CA SER A 392 -3.33 -3.14 -2.24
C SER A 392 -3.65 -3.46 -3.69
N ILE A 393 -2.64 -3.41 -4.55
CA ILE A 393 -2.82 -3.81 -5.95
C ILE A 393 -2.67 -5.33 -5.99
N LYS A 394 -3.79 -6.06 -5.95
CA LYS A 394 -3.75 -7.53 -5.99
C LYS A 394 -3.51 -8.01 -7.41
N TRP A 395 -2.51 -8.86 -7.55
CA TRP A 395 -2.10 -9.47 -8.81
C TRP A 395 -2.95 -10.71 -9.10
N GLY A 396 -3.59 -10.77 -10.28
CA GLY A 396 -4.26 -11.97 -10.77
C GLY A 396 -3.32 -12.94 -11.48
N GLU A 397 -3.76 -14.19 -11.73
CA GLU A 397 -2.98 -15.19 -12.47
C GLU A 397 -2.60 -14.67 -13.87
N ILE A 398 -1.32 -14.79 -14.24
CA ILE A 398 -0.86 -14.50 -15.60
C ILE A 398 -1.45 -15.56 -16.53
N LYS A 399 -2.15 -15.10 -17.56
CA LYS A 399 -2.50 -15.94 -18.71
C LYS A 399 -1.37 -15.83 -19.73
N ASN A 400 -0.72 -16.95 -20.01
CA ASN A 400 0.25 -17.06 -21.10
C ASN A 400 -0.47 -17.64 -22.32
N ASN A 401 -0.48 -16.91 -23.43
CA ASN A 401 -0.78 -17.50 -24.74
C ASN A 401 0.54 -17.67 -25.49
N ILE A 402 0.90 -18.92 -25.81
CA ILE A 402 2.14 -19.25 -26.51
C ILE A 402 1.77 -19.81 -27.89
N GLU A 403 2.22 -19.11 -28.93
CA GLU A 403 2.06 -19.56 -30.32
C GLU A 403 3.37 -20.15 -30.83
N TYR A 404 3.29 -21.40 -31.30
CA TYR A 404 4.41 -22.12 -31.91
C TYR A 404 4.40 -21.86 -33.42
N SER A 405 5.42 -21.19 -33.95
CA SER A 405 5.66 -21.11 -35.39
C SER A 405 6.53 -22.30 -35.81
N TYR A 406 5.91 -23.30 -36.45
CA TYR A 406 6.62 -24.44 -37.05
C TYR A 406 7.11 -24.14 -38.46
#